data_AF-A0A2B7ZLS0-F1
#
_entry.id   AF-A0A2B7ZLS0-F1
#
_cell.length_a   1.000
_cell.length_b   1.000
_cell.length_c   1.000
_cell.angle_alpha   90.00
_cell.angle_beta   90.00
_cell.angle_gamma   90.00
#
_symmetry.space_group_name_H-M   'P 1'
#
loop_
_entity.id
_entity.type
_entity.pdbx_description
1 polymer ?
#
loop_
_entity_poly.entity_id
_entity_poly.type
_entity_poly.pdbx_seq_one_letter_code
_entity_poly.pdbx_strand_id
1 'polypeptide(L)' 'MSLNEIWDSAGGSPFYPLVSKNTQFFVSFTLLVTTVVLIGFFGLNRTLLSLPLLGVPASLAFG' A
#
# COMPACT_ATOMS: atom_id res chain seq x y z
N MET A 1 -28.78 18.28 4.74
CA MET A 1 -28.62 16.83 4.92
C MET A 1 -27.83 16.57 6.19
N SER A 2 -28.39 15.79 7.10
CA SER A 2 -27.70 15.33 8.31
C SER A 2 -26.90 14.05 8.04
N LEU A 3 -25.91 13.74 8.89
CA LEU A 3 -25.15 12.47 8.81
C LEU A 3 -26.06 11.25 8.90
N ASN A 4 -27.15 11.33 9.67
CA ASN A 4 -28.13 10.27 9.81
C ASN A 4 -28.88 10.01 8.49
N GLU A 5 -29.29 11.07 7.78
CA GLU A 5 -29.95 10.93 6.47
C GLU A 5 -29.02 10.30 5.41
N ILE A 6 -27.71 10.60 5.47
CA ILE A 6 -26.71 10.00 4.58
C ILE A 6 -26.48 8.52 4.93
N TRP A 7 -26.43 8.19 6.23
CA TRP A 7 -26.30 6.81 6.69
C TRP A 7 -27.48 5.94 6.25
N ASP A 8 -28.71 6.43 6.46
CA ASP A 8 -29.93 5.70 6.11
C ASP A 8 -30.06 5.49 4.59
N SER A 9 -29.60 6.46 3.79
CA SER A 9 -29.59 6.35 2.32
C SER A 9 -28.43 5.50 1.76
N ALA A 10 -27.34 5.31 2.51
CA ALA A 10 -26.18 4.53 2.07
C ALA A 10 -26.38 3.00 2.17
N GLY A 11 -27.46 2.52 2.80
CA GLY A 11 -27.74 1.09 2.98
C GLY A 11 -27.79 0.25 1.68
N GLY A 12 -28.05 0.89 0.53
CA GLY A 12 -28.04 0.24 -0.79
C GLY A 12 -26.68 0.21 -1.50
N SER A 13 -25.65 0.87 -0.95
CA SER A 13 -24.34 1.01 -1.58
C SER A 13 -23.22 0.55 -0.64
N PRO A 14 -23.02 -0.77 -0.47
CA PRO A 14 -22.00 -1.31 0.42
C PRO A 14 -20.58 -0.93 -0.06
N PHE A 15 -19.66 -0.81 0.90
CA PHE A 15 -18.25 -0.55 0.64
C PHE A 15 -17.55 -1.82 0.13
N TYR A 16 -16.90 -1.70 -1.03
CA TYR A 16 -16.07 -2.76 -1.61
C TYR A 16 -14.60 -2.34 -1.51
N PRO A 17 -13.82 -2.93 -0.58
CA PRO A 17 -12.42 -2.58 -0.43
C PRO A 17 -11.62 -3.04 -1.65
N LEU A 18 -10.64 -2.21 -2.06
CA LEU A 18 -9.67 -2.56 -3.10
C LEU A 18 -8.90 -3.85 -2.79
N VAL A 19 -8.63 -4.11 -1.50
CA VAL A 19 -8.01 -5.35 -1.03
C VAL A 19 -8.98 -6.09 -0.12
N SER A 20 -9.32 -7.32 -0.48
CA SER A 20 -10.23 -8.14 0.33
C SER A 20 -9.62 -8.46 1.70
N LYS A 21 -10.47 -8.60 2.72
CA LYS A 21 -10.04 -8.97 4.09
C LYS A 21 -9.22 -10.26 4.12
N ASN A 22 -9.56 -11.23 3.27
CA ASN A 22 -8.90 -12.54 3.23
C ASN A 22 -7.49 -12.47 2.61
N THR A 23 -7.21 -11.45 1.81
CA THR A 23 -5.92 -11.27 1.13
C THR A 23 -5.05 -10.18 1.75
N GLN A 24 -5.58 -9.40 2.71
CA GLN A 24 -4.90 -8.25 3.32
C GLN A 24 -3.51 -8.61 3.87
N PHE A 25 -3.41 -9.70 4.65
CA PHE A 25 -2.12 -10.16 5.20
C PHE A 25 -1.13 -10.51 4.09
N PHE A 26 -1.57 -11.27 3.09
CA PHE A 26 -0.71 -11.69 1.98
C PHE A 26 -0.18 -10.50 1.17
N VAL A 27 -1.05 -9.54 0.86
CA VAL A 27 -0.67 -8.31 0.17
C VAL A 27 0.33 -7.51 1.00
N SER A 28 0.02 -7.21 2.26
CA SER A 28 0.94 -6.46 3.14
C SER A 28 2.28 -7.16 3.35
N PHE A 29 2.29 -8.48 3.51
CA PHE A 29 3.52 -9.25 3.64
C PHE A 29 4.36 -9.20 2.36
N THR A 30 3.72 -9.30 1.19
CA THR A 30 4.40 -9.18 -0.11
C THR A 30 5.01 -7.79 -0.30
N LEU A 31 4.28 -6.74 0.06
CA LEU A 31 4.78 -5.36 0.06
C LEU A 31 6.00 -5.21 0.98
N LEU A 32 5.94 -5.75 2.20
CA LEU A 32 7.06 -5.71 3.16
C LEU A 32 8.31 -6.44 2.63
N VAL A 33 8.15 -7.64 2.08
CA VAL A 33 9.26 -8.40 1.47
C VAL A 33 9.87 -7.61 0.32
N THR A 34 9.03 -7.01 -0.52
CA THR A 34 9.47 -6.15 -1.64
C THR A 34 10.30 -4.98 -1.13
N THR A 35 9.87 -4.31 -0.07
CA THR A 35 10.64 -3.25 0.59
C THR A 35 12.01 -3.74 1.06
N VAL A 36 12.07 -4.88 1.76
CA VAL A 36 13.35 -5.42 2.26
C VAL A 36 14.32 -5.69 1.10
N VAL A 37 13.82 -6.26 0.00
CA VAL A 37 14.62 -6.53 -1.20
C VAL A 37 15.12 -5.24 -1.84
N LEU A 38 14.24 -4.27 -2.09
CA LEU A 38 14.59 -3.01 -2.75
C LEU A 38 15.55 -2.16 -1.91
N ILE A 39 15.32 -2.05 -0.60
CA ILE A 39 16.23 -1.35 0.32
C ILE A 39 17.57 -2.08 0.37
N GLY A 40 17.58 -3.42 0.38
CA GLY A 40 18.79 -4.21 0.28
C GLY A 40 19.61 -3.86 -0.96
N PHE A 41 18.98 -3.90 -2.15
CA PHE A 41 19.65 -3.54 -3.42
C PHE A 41 20.15 -2.10 -3.44
N PHE A 42 19.33 -1.15 -3.00
CA PHE A 42 19.72 0.26 -2.86
C PHE A 42 20.92 0.42 -1.91
N GLY A 43 20.89 -0.29 -0.79
CA GLY A 43 21.93 -0.26 0.24
C GLY A 43 23.29 -0.76 -0.25
N LEU A 44 23.30 -1.74 -1.16
CA LEU A 44 24.50 -2.34 -1.74
C LEU A 44 25.15 -1.47 -2.84
N ASN A 45 24.39 -0.67 -3.58
CA ASN A 45 24.91 0.19 -4.64
C ASN A 45 24.26 1.57 -4.62
N ARG A 46 24.80 2.43 -3.74
CA ARG A 46 24.27 3.78 -3.50
C ARG A 46 24.80 4.77 -4.53
N THR A 47 23.95 5.09 -5.49
CA THR A 47 24.17 6.16 -6.47
C THR A 47 22.96 7.11 -6.49
N LEU A 48 23.14 8.34 -7.00
CA LEU A 48 22.01 9.27 -7.17
C LEU A 48 20.90 8.68 -8.07
N LEU A 49 21.27 7.81 -9.01
CA LEU A 49 20.34 7.15 -9.93
C LEU A 49 19.57 6.00 -9.23
N SER A 50 20.20 5.32 -8.26
CA SER A 50 19.52 4.28 -7.46
C SER A 50 18.42 4.82 -6.54
N LEU A 51 18.44 6.11 -6.22
CA LEU A 51 17.45 6.74 -5.34
C LEU A 51 16.04 6.77 -5.96
N PRO A 52 15.80 7.36 -7.15
CA PRO A 52 14.48 7.31 -7.78
C PRO A 52 14.11 5.89 -8.26
N LEU A 53 15.10 5.06 -8.63
CA LEU A 53 14.82 3.73 -9.16
C LEU A 53 14.49 2.68 -8.09
N LEU A 54 15.12 2.75 -6.92
CA LEU A 54 14.99 1.73 -5.87
C LEU A 54 14.44 2.32 -4.57
N GLY A 55 14.95 3.48 -4.16
CA GLY A 55 14.55 4.13 -2.91
C GLY A 55 13.08 4.59 -2.91
N VAL A 56 12.64 5.26 -3.98
CA VAL A 56 11.24 5.73 -4.08
C VAL A 56 10.26 4.55 -4.12
N PRO A 57 10.43 3.53 -4.98
CA PRO A 57 9.54 2.35 -4.95
C PRO A 57 9.58 1.59 -3.63
N ALA A 58 10.75 1.49 -2.96
CA ALA A 58 10.85 0.87 -1.65
C ALA A 58 10.03 1.62 -0.58
N SER A 59 10.06 2.95 -0.59
CA SER A 59 9.27 3.76 0.34
C SER A 59 7.76 3.57 0.12
N LEU A 60 7.32 3.54 -1.15
CA LEU A 60 5.92 3.31 -1.50
C LEU A 60 5.44 1.90 -1.13
N ALA A 61 6.31 0.88 -1.27
CA ALA A 61 5.99 -0.47 -0.85
C ALA A 61 5.95 -0.62 0.68
N PHE A 62 6.64 0.27 1.43
CA PHE A 62 6.64 0.22 2.88
C PHE A 62 5.40 0.88 3.53
N GLY A 63 4.93 2.00 2.98
CA GLY A 63 3.85 2.82 3.58
C GLY A 63 3.07 3.64 2.56
#